data_AF-A0A8B6Y3D2-F1
#
_entry.id   AF-A0A8B6Y3D2-F1
#
_cell.length_a   1.000
_cell.length_b   1.000
_cell.length_c   1.000
_cell.angle_alpha   90.00
_cell.angle_beta   90.00
_cell.angle_gamma   90.00
#
_symmetry.space_group_name_H-M   'P 1'
#
loop_
_entity.id
_entity.type
_entity.pdbx_description
1 polymer ?
#
loop_
_entity_poly.entity_id
_entity_poly.type
_entity_poly.pdbx_seq_one_letter_code
_entity_poly.pdbx_strand_id
1 'polypeptide(L)'
;RTPSEFQCTGRKLDDLLYFKAVEFRFFLLNSGLVVLKGKISEKEYNLFLALSMATRILLSDIFSKQKRYVIFSKKLFYWFTNEAILLYGETFLSYNVHCLIHIADDVLNHNKSLNELSAYPFENYLGCLKKVVYSGRYIISQTVKRLEQKLQLN
;
A
#
# COMPACT_ATOMS: atom_id res chain seq x y z
N ARG A 1 16.40 15.27 6.04
CA ARG A 1 15.04 15.78 5.75
C ARG A 1 14.45 14.91 4.66
N THR A 2 13.28 14.32 4.85
CA THR A 2 12.56 13.62 3.77
C THR A 2 12.18 14.63 2.69
N PRO A 3 12.44 14.35 1.41
CA PRO A 3 11.96 15.18 0.29
C PRO A 3 10.45 15.40 0.37
N SER A 4 9.96 16.55 -0.09
CA SER A 4 8.53 16.93 -0.07
C SER A 4 7.62 15.96 -0.84
N GLU A 5 8.20 15.17 -1.72
CA GLU A 5 7.55 14.08 -2.46
C GLU A 5 7.12 12.91 -1.56
N PHE A 6 7.72 12.77 -0.38
CA PHE A 6 7.39 11.72 0.58
C PHE A 6 6.51 12.26 1.70
N GLN A 7 5.26 11.79 1.73
CA GLN A 7 4.23 12.25 2.68
C GLN A 7 4.49 11.89 4.15
N CYS A 8 5.56 11.15 4.48
CA CYS A 8 5.77 10.66 5.85
C CYS A 8 7.25 10.56 6.23
N THR A 9 7.64 11.22 7.33
CA THR A 9 8.72 10.71 8.19
C THR A 9 8.14 9.50 8.92
N GLY A 10 8.28 8.30 8.33
CA GLY A 10 7.69 7.08 8.87
C GLY A 10 8.06 6.84 10.35
N ARG A 11 7.15 6.21 11.09
CA ARG A 11 7.41 5.78 12.48
C ARG A 11 8.56 4.77 12.54
N LYS A 12 9.08 4.57 13.76
CA LYS A 12 10.12 3.57 14.01
C LYS A 12 9.59 2.17 13.70
N LEU A 13 10.48 1.24 13.37
CA LEU A 13 10.10 -0.15 13.13
C LEU A 13 9.50 -0.83 14.38
N ASP A 14 9.81 -0.32 15.57
CA ASP A 14 9.19 -0.78 16.83
C ASP A 14 7.66 -0.59 16.82
N ASP A 15 7.16 0.36 16.05
CA ASP A 15 5.74 0.68 15.91
C ASP A 15 5.09 0.02 14.68
N LEU A 16 5.72 -0.99 14.06
CA LEU A 16 5.25 -1.60 12.80
C LEU A 16 3.77 -2.01 12.86
N LEU A 17 3.31 -2.50 14.00
CA LEU A 17 1.91 -2.88 14.23
C LEU A 17 0.91 -1.72 14.11
N TYR A 18 1.37 -0.48 14.24
CA TYR A 18 0.56 0.74 14.22
C TYR A 18 0.73 1.56 12.92
N PHE A 19 1.48 1.03 11.95
CA PHE A 19 1.66 1.69 10.66
C PHE A 19 0.31 1.82 9.93
N LYS A 20 0.09 2.99 9.35
CA LYS A 20 -1.00 3.23 8.40
C LYS A 20 -0.64 2.65 7.03
N ALA A 21 -1.63 2.53 6.13
CA ALA A 21 -1.38 1.96 4.82
C ALA A 21 -0.37 2.79 4.00
N VAL A 22 -0.39 4.12 4.13
CA VAL A 22 0.63 5.01 3.53
C VAL A 22 2.04 4.73 4.06
N GLU A 23 2.18 4.44 5.36
CA GLU A 23 3.48 4.12 5.97
C GLU A 23 3.99 2.76 5.48
N PHE A 24 3.12 1.75 5.43
CA PHE A 24 3.46 0.44 4.85
C PHE A 24 3.84 0.53 3.36
N ARG A 25 3.09 1.32 2.59
CA ARG A 25 3.40 1.57 1.17
C ARG A 25 4.77 2.23 1.02
N PHE A 26 5.05 3.26 1.81
CA PHE A 26 6.35 3.93 1.78
C PHE A 26 7.49 2.97 2.16
N PHE A 27 7.28 2.14 3.18
CA PHE A 27 8.24 1.12 3.58
C PHE A 27 8.49 0.10 2.47
N LEU A 28 7.43 -0.51 1.94
CA LEU A 28 7.52 -1.53 0.88
C LEU A 28 8.21 -0.99 -0.38
N LEU A 29 7.88 0.23 -0.80
CA LEU A 29 8.34 0.78 -2.08
C LEU A 29 9.59 1.65 -1.95
N ASN A 30 10.04 2.04 -0.77
CA ASN A 30 11.18 2.94 -0.65
C ASN A 30 12.05 2.55 0.53
N SER A 31 11.72 3.01 1.74
CA SER A 31 12.66 2.95 2.87
C SER A 31 13.06 1.54 3.25
N GLY A 32 12.17 0.55 3.14
CA GLY A 32 12.46 -0.85 3.45
C GLY A 32 13.58 -1.43 2.59
N LEU A 33 13.70 -1.03 1.32
CA LEU A 33 14.77 -1.48 0.42
C LEU A 33 16.16 -1.09 0.93
N VAL A 34 16.26 0.09 1.56
CA VAL A 34 17.52 0.60 2.11
C VAL A 34 17.74 0.07 3.53
N VAL A 35 16.70 0.12 4.37
CA VAL A 35 16.79 -0.20 5.80
C VAL A 35 17.04 -1.69 6.06
N LEU A 36 16.47 -2.57 5.24
CA LEU A 36 16.63 -4.02 5.43
C LEU A 36 17.95 -4.56 4.86
N LYS A 37 18.61 -3.83 3.96
CA LYS A 37 19.82 -4.29 3.28
C LYS A 37 20.95 -4.50 4.29
N GLY A 38 21.44 -5.74 4.39
CA GLY A 38 22.48 -6.14 5.33
C GLY A 38 22.04 -6.20 6.80
N LYS A 39 20.72 -6.12 7.07
CA LYS A 39 20.13 -6.27 8.41
C LYS A 39 19.34 -7.55 8.59
N ILE A 40 18.86 -8.14 7.49
CA ILE A 40 18.18 -9.43 7.44
C ILE A 40 18.97 -10.41 6.57
N SER A 41 18.62 -11.69 6.58
CA SER A 41 19.28 -12.67 5.72
C SER A 41 19.05 -12.37 4.24
N GLU A 42 19.97 -12.84 3.39
CA GLU A 42 19.89 -12.62 1.94
C GLU A 42 18.59 -13.19 1.35
N LYS A 43 18.12 -14.33 1.87
CA LYS A 43 16.86 -14.96 1.44
C LYS A 43 15.65 -14.08 1.76
N GLU A 44 15.57 -13.57 2.99
CA GLU A 44 14.48 -12.68 3.41
C GLU A 44 14.51 -11.36 2.61
N TYR A 45 15.71 -10.84 2.33
CA TYR A 45 15.86 -9.63 1.53
C TYR A 45 15.42 -9.85 0.08
N ASN A 46 15.76 -10.99 -0.54
CA ASN A 46 15.33 -11.32 -1.89
C ASN A 46 13.80 -11.50 -1.98
N LEU A 47 13.17 -12.10 -0.95
CA LEU A 47 11.71 -12.13 -0.81
C LEU A 47 11.11 -10.72 -0.76
N PHE A 48 11.67 -9.85 0.08
CA PHE A 48 11.21 -8.46 0.19
C PHE A 48 11.37 -7.70 -1.13
N LEU A 49 12.48 -7.90 -1.85
CA LEU A 49 12.71 -7.31 -3.17
C LEU A 49 11.68 -7.77 -4.20
N ALA A 50 11.39 -9.07 -4.25
CA ALA A 50 10.39 -9.61 -5.17
C ALA A 50 9.00 -9.01 -4.90
N LEU A 51 8.61 -8.93 -3.62
CA LEU A 51 7.35 -8.30 -3.21
C LEU A 51 7.32 -6.83 -3.64
N SER A 52 8.36 -6.05 -3.30
CA SER A 52 8.47 -4.63 -3.63
C SER A 52 8.39 -4.38 -5.14
N MET A 53 9.12 -5.17 -5.93
CA MET A 53 9.16 -5.04 -7.38
C MET A 53 7.82 -5.41 -8.02
N ALA A 54 7.21 -6.52 -7.60
CA ALA A 54 5.92 -6.96 -8.09
C ALA A 54 4.85 -5.89 -7.84
N THR A 55 4.78 -5.36 -6.62
CA THR A 55 3.85 -4.28 -6.25
C THR A 55 4.14 -3.01 -7.06
N ARG A 56 5.41 -2.60 -7.23
CA ARG A 56 5.75 -1.39 -8.00
C ARG A 56 5.27 -1.47 -9.45
N ILE A 57 5.42 -2.63 -10.08
CA ILE A 57 4.95 -2.85 -11.45
C ILE A 57 3.44 -2.62 -11.54
N LEU A 58 2.67 -3.20 -10.60
CA LEU A 58 1.21 -3.06 -10.61
C LEU A 58 0.74 -1.64 -10.27
N LEU A 59 1.48 -0.91 -9.44
CA LEU A 59 1.16 0.47 -9.09
C LEU A 59 1.54 1.48 -10.17
N SER A 60 2.44 1.15 -11.08
CA SER A 60 2.87 2.05 -12.14
C SER A 60 1.81 2.15 -13.23
N ASP A 61 1.35 3.34 -13.57
CA ASP A 61 0.37 3.55 -14.65
C ASP A 61 0.90 3.18 -16.05
N ILE A 62 2.23 3.12 -16.23
CA ILE A 62 2.88 2.72 -17.49
C ILE A 62 3.00 1.19 -17.59
N PHE A 63 3.61 0.55 -16.58
CA PHE A 63 3.86 -0.89 -16.59
C PHE A 63 2.60 -1.73 -16.35
N SER A 64 1.67 -1.28 -15.51
CA SER A 64 0.42 -2.01 -15.23
C SER A 64 -0.48 -2.17 -16.46
N LYS A 65 -0.39 -1.26 -17.45
CA LYS A 65 -1.13 -1.35 -18.72
C LYS A 65 -0.48 -2.30 -19.73
N GLN A 66 0.73 -2.77 -19.46
CA GLN A 66 1.47 -3.66 -20.34
C GLN A 66 1.39 -5.09 -19.83
N LYS A 67 0.60 -5.92 -20.52
CA LYS A 67 0.31 -7.32 -20.14
C LYS A 67 1.57 -8.13 -19.77
N ARG A 68 2.67 -7.95 -20.51
CA ARG A 68 3.95 -8.64 -20.24
C ARG A 68 4.49 -8.36 -18.82
N TYR A 69 4.39 -7.12 -18.35
CA TYR A 69 4.89 -6.73 -17.04
C TYR A 69 3.96 -7.17 -15.93
N VAL A 70 2.65 -7.15 -16.15
CA VAL A 70 1.69 -7.68 -15.17
C VAL A 70 1.85 -9.19 -15.00
N ILE A 71 2.03 -9.94 -16.10
CA ILE A 71 2.35 -11.37 -16.04
C ILE A 71 3.67 -11.60 -15.28
N PHE A 72 4.69 -10.76 -15.50
CA PHE A 72 5.94 -10.85 -14.77
C PHE A 72 5.75 -10.58 -13.26
N SER A 73 4.96 -9.58 -12.90
CA SER A 73 4.58 -9.30 -11.51
C SER A 73 3.86 -10.49 -10.87
N LYS A 74 2.92 -11.12 -11.58
CA LYS A 74 2.25 -12.34 -11.12
C LYS A 74 3.24 -13.47 -10.82
N LYS A 75 4.23 -13.68 -11.70
CA LYS A 75 5.30 -14.66 -11.49
C LYS A 75 6.14 -14.34 -10.25
N LEU A 76 6.45 -13.06 -10.01
CA LEU A 76 7.15 -12.64 -8.80
C LEU A 76 6.34 -12.90 -7.53
N PHE A 77 5.03 -12.63 -7.54
CA PHE A 77 4.16 -12.95 -6.40
C PHE A 77 4.09 -14.46 -6.14
N TYR A 78 3.95 -15.26 -7.20
CA TYR A 78 3.94 -16.72 -7.08
C TYR A 78 5.25 -17.26 -6.50
N TRP A 79 6.39 -16.74 -6.97
CA TRP A 79 7.69 -17.08 -6.41
C TRP A 79 7.80 -16.65 -4.94
N PHE A 80 7.42 -15.41 -4.62
CA PHE A 80 7.39 -14.89 -3.25
C PHE A 80 6.57 -15.79 -2.32
N THR A 81 5.36 -16.18 -2.72
CA THR A 81 4.49 -17.00 -1.88
C THR A 81 5.09 -18.38 -1.60
N ASN A 82 5.72 -19.01 -2.59
CA ASN A 82 6.31 -20.34 -2.41
C ASN A 82 7.55 -20.28 -1.52
N GLU A 83 8.45 -19.34 -1.78
CA GLU A 83 9.67 -19.16 -1.00
C GLU A 83 9.36 -18.70 0.43
N ALA A 84 8.31 -17.89 0.64
CA ALA A 84 7.90 -17.46 1.96
C ALA A 84 7.34 -18.62 2.80
N ILE A 85 6.63 -19.57 2.18
CA ILE A 85 6.18 -20.81 2.87
C ILE A 85 7.39 -21.63 3.32
N LEU A 86 8.40 -21.79 2.46
CA LEU A 86 9.61 -22.53 2.81
C LEU A 86 10.40 -21.87 3.94
N LEU A 87 10.42 -20.53 3.98
CA LEU A 87 11.22 -19.78 4.94
C LEU A 87 10.52 -19.56 6.28
N TYR A 88 9.22 -19.25 6.27
CA TYR A 88 8.46 -18.88 7.46
C TYR A 88 7.45 -19.95 7.92
N GLY A 89 7.32 -21.04 7.16
CA GLY A 89 6.38 -22.14 7.41
C GLY A 89 4.99 -21.92 6.80
N GLU A 90 4.20 -22.99 6.77
CA GLU A 90 2.86 -23.00 6.15
C GLU A 90 1.89 -21.99 6.77
N THR A 91 2.04 -21.71 8.07
CA THR A 91 1.20 -20.74 8.79
C THR A 91 1.36 -19.31 8.27
N PHE A 92 2.42 -19.02 7.51
CA PHE A 92 2.62 -17.72 6.86
C PHE A 92 1.63 -17.48 5.72
N LEU A 93 1.17 -18.54 5.04
CA LEU A 93 0.24 -18.44 3.92
C LEU A 93 -1.19 -18.17 4.41
N SER A 94 -1.42 -16.97 4.91
CA SER A 94 -2.76 -16.47 5.17
C SER A 94 -3.51 -16.20 3.86
N TYR A 95 -4.83 -16.07 3.95
CA TYR A 95 -5.69 -15.67 2.82
C TYR A 95 -5.16 -14.41 2.11
N ASN A 96 -4.76 -13.39 2.88
CA ASN A 96 -4.26 -12.14 2.32
C ASN A 96 -2.95 -12.31 1.54
N VAL A 97 -2.05 -13.19 2.00
CA VAL A 97 -0.79 -13.50 1.31
C VAL A 97 -1.08 -14.27 0.02
N HIS A 98 -2.01 -15.22 0.05
CA HIS A 98 -2.44 -15.94 -1.16
C HIS A 98 -3.07 -15.00 -2.20
N CYS A 99 -3.89 -14.05 -1.76
CA CYS A 99 -4.54 -13.08 -2.64
C CYS A 99 -3.55 -12.24 -3.48
N LEU A 100 -2.30 -12.08 -3.06
CA LEU A 100 -1.27 -11.34 -3.82
C LEU A 100 -1.12 -11.85 -5.26
N ILE A 101 -1.28 -13.16 -5.47
CA ILE A 101 -1.17 -13.79 -6.80
C ILE A 101 -2.30 -13.31 -7.73
N HIS A 102 -3.49 -13.09 -7.17
CA HIS A 102 -4.70 -12.72 -7.92
C HIS A 102 -4.80 -11.22 -8.18
N ILE A 103 -4.12 -10.36 -7.42
CA ILE A 103 -4.12 -8.90 -7.64
C ILE A 103 -3.61 -8.56 -9.05
N ALA A 104 -2.66 -9.33 -9.58
CA ALA A 104 -2.20 -9.14 -10.96
C ALA A 104 -3.29 -9.46 -11.99
N ASP A 105 -4.17 -10.43 -11.71
CA ASP A 105 -5.32 -10.72 -12.56
C ASP A 105 -6.35 -9.60 -12.49
N ASP A 106 -6.59 -9.02 -11.30
CA ASP A 106 -7.50 -7.87 -11.16
C ASP A 106 -7.02 -6.66 -11.97
N VAL A 107 -5.71 -6.36 -11.92
CA VAL A 107 -5.10 -5.29 -12.74
C VAL A 107 -5.31 -5.54 -14.23
N LEU A 108 -5.16 -6.80 -14.69
CA LEU A 108 -5.40 -7.16 -16.09
C LEU A 108 -6.88 -7.08 -16.47
N ASN A 109 -7.75 -7.65 -15.65
CA ASN A 109 -9.18 -7.79 -15.92
C ASN A 109 -9.88 -6.44 -15.92
N HIS A 110 -9.49 -5.54 -15.01
CA HIS A 110 -10.06 -4.20 -14.92
C HIS A 110 -9.33 -3.18 -15.80
N ASN A 111 -8.17 -3.54 -16.39
CA ASN A 111 -7.31 -2.65 -17.17
C ASN A 111 -7.00 -1.32 -16.43
N LYS A 112 -6.76 -1.43 -15.12
CA LYS A 112 -6.50 -0.31 -14.21
C LYS A 112 -5.28 -0.61 -13.36
N SER A 113 -4.52 0.42 -13.01
CA SER A 113 -3.37 0.22 -12.13
C SER A 113 -3.84 -0.12 -10.72
N LEU A 114 -2.98 -0.75 -9.94
CA LEU A 114 -3.28 -1.05 -8.54
C LEU A 114 -3.52 0.23 -7.72
N ASN A 115 -2.98 1.39 -8.14
CA ASN A 115 -3.30 2.66 -7.50
C ASN A 115 -4.79 2.99 -7.62
N GLU A 116 -5.36 2.78 -8.81
CA GLU A 116 -6.76 3.07 -9.11
C GLU A 116 -7.72 2.04 -8.50
N LEU A 117 -7.27 0.79 -8.37
CA LEU A 117 -8.06 -0.28 -7.75
C LEU A 117 -8.00 -0.25 -6.22
N SER A 118 -6.92 0.26 -5.65
CA SER A 118 -6.71 0.29 -4.20
C SER A 118 -7.55 1.36 -3.49
N ALA A 119 -7.69 1.19 -2.18
CA ALA A 119 -8.36 2.18 -1.33
C ALA A 119 -7.47 3.36 -0.89
N TYR A 120 -6.22 3.47 -1.38
CA TYR A 120 -5.30 4.54 -0.96
C TYR A 120 -5.89 5.96 -1.11
N PRO A 121 -6.60 6.31 -2.21
CA PRO A 121 -7.21 7.64 -2.34
C PRO A 121 -8.27 7.93 -1.25
N PHE A 122 -8.99 6.90 -0.80
CA PHE A 122 -10.05 7.05 0.20
C PHE A 122 -9.52 7.26 1.62
N GLU A 123 -8.30 6.80 1.94
CA GLU A 123 -7.69 7.01 3.27
C GLU A 123 -7.48 8.51 3.55
N ASN A 124 -6.99 9.25 2.56
CA ASN A 124 -6.83 10.71 2.65
C ASN A 124 -8.19 11.39 2.79
N TYR A 125 -9.17 10.98 2.00
CA TYR A 125 -10.52 11.56 2.03
C TYR A 125 -11.24 11.28 3.37
N LEU A 126 -11.07 10.10 3.96
CA LEU A 126 -11.62 9.77 5.27
C LEU A 126 -11.05 10.67 6.37
N GLY A 127 -9.77 11.04 6.27
CA GLY A 127 -9.16 12.04 7.14
C GLY A 127 -9.83 13.41 7.02
N CYS A 128 -10.21 13.82 5.80
CA CYS A 128 -10.98 15.04 5.57
C CYS A 128 -12.40 14.93 6.15
N LEU A 129 -13.09 13.81 5.95
CA LEU A 129 -14.44 13.58 6.49
C LEU A 129 -14.47 13.62 8.02
N LYS A 130 -13.49 12.99 8.70
CA LYS A 130 -13.38 13.04 10.17
C LYS A 130 -13.22 14.46 10.74
N LYS A 131 -12.65 15.39 9.96
CA LYS A 131 -12.55 16.81 10.36
C LYS A 131 -13.87 17.57 10.21
N VAL A 132 -14.80 17.04 9.41
CA VAL A 132 -16.13 17.62 9.17
C VAL A 132 -17.16 17.05 10.14
N VAL A 133 -17.09 15.75 10.40
CA VAL A 133 -18.00 15.03 11.31
C VAL A 133 -17.18 14.50 12.47
N TYR A 134 -17.27 15.16 13.64
CA TYR A 134 -16.49 14.79 14.83
C TYR A 134 -17.32 13.98 15.85
N SER A 135 -18.65 13.92 15.69
CA SER A 135 -19.56 13.16 16.54
C SER A 135 -20.67 12.51 15.71
N GLY A 136 -21.17 11.34 16.16
CA GLY A 136 -22.29 10.64 15.52
C GLY A 136 -23.66 11.33 15.70
N ARG A 137 -23.75 12.42 16.48
CA ARG A 137 -25.01 13.14 16.72
C ARG A 137 -25.16 14.33 15.79
N TYR A 138 -26.32 14.55 15.18
CA TYR A 138 -26.56 15.71 14.32
C TYR A 138 -25.54 15.88 13.17
N ILE A 139 -25.19 14.76 12.51
CA ILE A 139 -24.17 14.70 11.45
C ILE A 139 -24.42 15.76 10.36
N ILE A 140 -25.67 15.92 9.93
CA ILE A 140 -26.06 16.91 8.90
C ILE A 140 -25.76 18.33 9.39
N SER A 141 -26.18 18.67 10.61
CA SER A 141 -25.95 20.02 11.17
C SER A 141 -24.46 20.34 11.35
N GLN A 142 -23.66 19.36 11.83
CA GLN A 142 -22.20 19.50 11.91
C GLN A 142 -21.59 19.77 10.52
N THR A 143 -22.02 19.00 9.52
CA THR A 143 -21.50 19.08 8.16
C THR A 143 -21.81 20.44 7.53
N VAL A 144 -23.07 20.88 7.59
CA VAL A 144 -23.52 22.17 7.05
C VAL A 144 -22.73 23.33 7.67
N LYS A 145 -22.69 23.40 9.01
CA LYS A 145 -21.95 24.47 9.73
C LYS A 145 -20.47 24.51 9.35
N ARG A 146 -19.84 23.35 9.19
CA ARG A 146 -18.42 23.26 8.81
C ARG A 146 -18.16 23.70 7.36
N LEU A 147 -19.09 23.38 6.45
CA LEU A 147 -19.02 23.80 5.06
C LEU A 147 -19.24 25.31 4.92
N GLU A 148 -20.21 25.88 5.64
CA GLU A 148 -20.44 27.33 5.71
C GLU A 148 -19.18 28.09 6.18
N GLN A 149 -18.54 27.62 7.26
CA GLN A 149 -17.28 28.20 7.76
C GLN A 149 -16.17 28.21 6.69
N LYS A 150 -16.02 27.11 5.94
CA LYS A 150 -15.01 27.01 4.88
C LYS A 150 -15.30 27.93 3.70
N LEU A 151 -16.58 28.15 3.37
CA LEU A 151 -16.99 29.07 2.30
C LEU A 151 -16.79 30.54 2.69
N GLN A 152 -16.85 30.88 3.98
CA GLN A 152 -16.62 32.24 4.49
C GLN A 152 -15.13 32.61 4.65
N LEU A 153 -14.24 31.61 4.67
CA LEU A 153 -12.78 31.79 4.82
C LEU A 153 -12.02 31.82 3.48
N ASN A 154 -12.74 31.70 2.36
CA ASN A 154 -12.23 31.84 0.99
C ASN A 154 -12.72 33.15 0.38
#